data_AF-A0A9W8MWT7-F1
#
_entry.id   AF-A0A9W8MWT7-F1
#
_cell.length_a   1.000
_cell.length_b   1.000
_cell.length_c   1.000
_cell.angle_alpha   90.00
_cell.angle_beta   90.00
_cell.angle_gamma   90.00
#
_symmetry.space_group_name_H-M   'P 1'
#
loop_
_entity.id
_entity.type
_entity.pdbx_description
1 polymer ?
#
loop_
_entity_poly.entity_id
_entity_poly.type
_entity_poly.pdbx_seq_one_letter_code
_entity_poly.pdbx_strand_id
1 'polypeptide(L)'
;MDDIEDGTEIALWPEKEKSLVESFRDPDTNNQVFFIDTAGALCSRSAGHAIDVEDTSTLQAIVLSCVTDDPSPSPFPNSYAHPLPKFSYSAKTGEISVHFACDPAYPGPEMAPSIAWQGKTYLLTSIPKRKPRTIIDDASAFIASNILTPISFLTGTAAPAQARPDEVFGADIDLNEDELVEEERSEEAEIDDDTELARKVRIVTVPTAEKDMLDLLLSEKARNRRRWVISPLRTTNAKTPS
;
A
#
# COMPACT_ATOMS: atom_id res chain seq x y z
N MET A 1 -6.07 -30.75 -4.23
CA MET A 1 -4.96 -29.81 -4.52
C MET A 1 -5.69 -28.59 -4.98
N ASP A 2 -5.92 -27.67 -4.05
CA ASP A 2 -6.56 -26.41 -4.39
C ASP A 2 -5.52 -25.64 -5.20
N ASP A 3 -5.75 -25.55 -6.51
CA ASP A 3 -4.93 -24.72 -7.40
C ASP A 3 -5.08 -23.29 -6.89
N ILE A 4 -4.03 -22.76 -6.24
CA ILE A 4 -4.01 -21.37 -5.80
C ILE A 4 -3.96 -20.52 -7.06
N GLU A 5 -5.04 -19.76 -7.28
CA GLU A 5 -5.27 -19.01 -8.51
C GLU A 5 -4.22 -17.89 -8.67
N ASP A 6 -3.69 -17.79 -9.88
CA ASP A 6 -2.86 -16.67 -10.30
C ASP A 6 -3.63 -15.34 -10.15
N GLY A 7 -2.94 -14.27 -9.77
CA GLY A 7 -3.57 -12.97 -9.49
C GLY A 7 -4.20 -12.86 -8.09
N THR A 8 -4.03 -13.85 -7.21
CA THR A 8 -4.56 -13.78 -5.83
C THR A 8 -3.91 -12.62 -5.05
N GLU A 9 -4.73 -11.69 -4.55
CA GLU A 9 -4.29 -10.52 -3.78
C GLU A 9 -3.65 -10.93 -2.44
N ILE A 10 -2.50 -10.34 -2.13
CA ILE A 10 -1.82 -10.44 -0.84
C ILE A 10 -2.38 -9.39 0.12
N ALA A 11 -2.64 -9.80 1.35
CA ALA A 11 -3.12 -8.93 2.42
C ALA A 11 -2.41 -9.24 3.74
N LEU A 12 -2.40 -8.26 4.63
CA LEU A 12 -2.07 -8.48 6.03
C LEU A 12 -3.19 -9.24 6.72
N TRP A 13 -2.81 -10.24 7.50
CA TRP A 13 -3.72 -11.04 8.30
C TRP A 13 -3.07 -11.38 9.64
N PRO A 14 -3.83 -11.53 10.74
CA PRO A 14 -3.28 -12.00 12.00
C PRO A 14 -2.49 -13.30 11.84
N GLU A 15 -1.36 -13.38 12.52
CA GLU A 15 -0.52 -14.58 12.53
C GLU A 15 -1.33 -15.81 12.99
N LYS A 16 -1.44 -16.82 12.13
CA LYS A 16 -2.14 -18.08 12.42
C LYS A 16 -1.29 -19.03 13.27
N GLU A 17 0.03 -19.02 13.06
CA GLU A 17 0.99 -19.91 13.72
C GLU A 17 2.23 -19.14 14.16
N LYS A 18 2.57 -19.27 15.45
CA LYS A 18 3.67 -18.55 16.13
C LYS A 18 4.96 -19.36 16.19
N SER A 19 4.90 -20.66 15.90
CA SER A 19 6.08 -21.51 15.91
C SER A 19 7.06 -21.08 14.83
N LEU A 20 8.25 -20.63 15.23
CA LEU A 20 9.33 -20.29 14.30
C LEU A 20 10.13 -21.52 13.86
N VAL A 21 9.79 -22.71 14.32
CA VAL A 21 10.52 -23.94 14.01
C VAL A 21 9.73 -24.74 12.99
N GLU A 22 10.30 -24.91 11.80
CA GLU A 22 9.62 -25.46 10.63
C GLU A 22 8.97 -26.83 10.92
N SER A 23 9.66 -27.71 11.65
CA SER A 23 9.14 -29.04 11.98
C SER A 23 7.94 -29.06 12.94
N PHE A 24 7.66 -27.93 13.61
CA PHE A 24 6.55 -27.81 14.56
C PHE A 24 5.42 -26.91 14.04
N ARG A 25 5.51 -26.41 12.81
CA ARG A 25 4.46 -25.59 12.21
C ARG A 25 3.38 -26.46 11.60
N ASP A 26 2.14 -26.00 11.69
CA ASP A 26 1.04 -26.54 10.91
C ASP A 26 1.21 -26.19 9.40
N PRO A 27 1.34 -27.18 8.49
CA PRO A 27 1.47 -26.93 7.06
C PRO A 27 0.34 -26.10 6.46
N ASP A 28 -0.87 -26.14 7.01
CA ASP A 28 -2.03 -25.39 6.51
C ASP A 28 -1.89 -23.87 6.75
N THR A 29 -0.92 -23.47 7.58
CA THR A 29 -0.59 -22.05 7.84
C THR A 29 0.57 -21.52 6.99
N ASN A 30 1.10 -22.34 6.07
CA ASN A 30 2.21 -21.94 5.19
C ASN A 30 1.83 -20.84 4.18
N ASN A 31 0.54 -20.51 4.07
CA ASN A 31 0.06 -19.37 3.29
C ASN A 31 0.50 -18.00 3.86
N GLN A 32 1.12 -17.97 5.05
CA GLN A 32 1.75 -16.79 5.66
C GLN A 32 3.28 -16.85 5.66
N VAL A 33 3.88 -17.83 4.96
CA VAL A 33 5.33 -18.00 4.88
C VAL A 33 5.82 -17.62 3.50
N PHE A 34 6.79 -16.72 3.46
CA PHE A 34 7.40 -16.22 2.23
C PHE A 34 8.92 -16.39 2.27
N PHE A 35 9.54 -16.47 1.11
CA PHE A 35 10.99 -16.57 0.97
C PHE A 35 11.48 -15.75 -0.22
N ILE A 36 12.74 -15.32 -0.19
CA ILE A 36 13.39 -14.71 -1.36
C ILE A 36 14.09 -15.81 -2.13
N ASP A 37 13.83 -15.90 -3.43
CA ASP A 37 14.47 -16.87 -4.31
C ASP A 37 15.89 -16.43 -4.75
N THR A 38 16.54 -17.22 -5.62
CA THR A 38 17.87 -16.89 -6.13
C THR A 38 17.89 -15.69 -7.08
N ALA A 39 16.74 -15.31 -7.66
CA ALA A 39 16.60 -14.16 -8.54
C ALA A 39 16.35 -12.84 -7.75
N GLY A 40 15.95 -12.95 -6.49
CA GLY A 40 15.57 -11.84 -5.62
C GLY A 40 14.06 -11.59 -5.58
N ALA A 41 13.26 -12.45 -6.20
CA ALA A 41 11.80 -12.39 -6.14
C ALA A 41 11.31 -12.91 -4.78
N LEU A 42 10.25 -12.30 -4.26
CA LEU A 42 9.58 -12.77 -3.05
C LEU A 42 8.55 -13.82 -3.44
N CYS A 43 8.62 -15.02 -2.88
CA CYS A 43 7.78 -16.14 -3.27
C CYS A 43 6.98 -16.67 -2.08
N SER A 44 5.76 -17.13 -2.35
CA SER A 44 4.92 -17.80 -1.37
C SER A 44 5.34 -19.26 -1.19
N ARG A 45 5.45 -19.70 0.07
CA ARG A 45 5.80 -21.09 0.38
C ARG A 45 4.69 -22.07 0.02
N SER A 46 3.43 -21.68 0.21
CA SER A 46 2.28 -22.57 -0.05
C SER A 46 1.96 -22.70 -1.53
N ALA A 47 2.02 -21.58 -2.27
CA ALA A 47 1.71 -21.56 -3.70
C ALA A 47 2.93 -21.92 -4.56
N GLY A 48 4.14 -21.62 -4.10
CA GLY A 48 5.35 -21.72 -4.93
C GLY A 48 5.44 -20.61 -5.99
N HIS A 49 4.46 -19.69 -6.05
CA HIS A 49 4.44 -18.57 -6.97
C HIS A 49 5.20 -17.36 -6.41
N ALA A 50 5.74 -16.57 -7.31
CA ALA A 50 6.35 -15.29 -6.97
C ALA A 50 5.25 -14.26 -6.64
N ILE A 51 5.65 -13.23 -5.93
CA ILE A 51 4.85 -12.06 -5.65
C ILE A 51 5.20 -11.00 -6.68
N ASP A 52 4.17 -10.43 -7.27
CA ASP A 52 4.26 -9.40 -8.28
C ASP A 52 3.42 -8.18 -7.90
N VAL A 53 3.63 -7.09 -8.63
CA VAL A 53 2.93 -5.82 -8.41
C VAL A 53 2.13 -5.52 -9.66
N GLU A 54 0.82 -5.67 -9.57
CA GLU A 54 -0.09 -5.33 -10.65
C GLU A 54 -0.70 -3.94 -10.42
N ASP A 55 -0.73 -3.15 -11.49
CA ASP A 55 -1.43 -1.87 -11.49
C ASP A 55 -2.93 -2.14 -11.73
N THR A 56 -3.68 -2.33 -10.65
CA THR A 56 -5.14 -2.27 -10.74
C THR A 56 -5.54 -0.80 -10.78
N SER A 57 -6.57 -0.44 -11.55
CA SER A 57 -6.95 0.91 -12.00
C SER A 57 -7.09 2.02 -10.94
N THR A 58 -6.80 1.77 -9.67
CA THR A 58 -6.74 2.76 -8.57
C THR A 58 -5.70 2.43 -7.48
N LEU A 59 -5.03 1.25 -7.50
CA LEU A 59 -4.08 0.80 -6.47
C LEU A 59 -3.08 -0.21 -7.07
N GLN A 60 -1.78 -0.01 -6.85
CA GLN A 60 -0.75 -1.04 -7.07
C GLN A 60 -0.93 -2.17 -6.05
N ALA A 61 -1.68 -3.20 -6.46
CA ALA A 61 -1.98 -4.36 -5.65
C ALA A 61 -0.84 -5.36 -5.75
N ILE A 62 -0.61 -6.08 -4.66
CA ILE A 62 0.40 -7.13 -4.62
C ILE A 62 -0.30 -8.45 -4.83
N VAL A 63 0.09 -9.17 -5.86
CA VAL A 63 -0.58 -10.40 -6.27
C VAL A 63 0.40 -11.56 -6.28
N LEU A 64 -0.11 -12.78 -6.08
CA LEU A 64 0.60 -13.99 -6.45
C LEU A 64 0.61 -14.07 -7.96
N SER A 65 1.81 -14.12 -8.56
CA SER A 65 1.97 -14.20 -10.00
C SER A 65 2.82 -15.39 -10.40
N CYS A 66 2.28 -16.14 -11.35
CA CYS A 66 2.93 -17.20 -12.10
C CYS A 66 3.52 -16.62 -13.38
N VAL A 67 4.29 -15.52 -13.31
CA VAL A 67 5.03 -15.06 -14.49
C VAL A 67 6.04 -16.15 -14.84
N THR A 68 5.61 -17.03 -15.74
CA THR A 68 6.39 -18.07 -16.37
C THR A 68 6.77 -17.52 -17.73
N ASP A 69 7.95 -17.88 -18.24
CA ASP A 69 8.50 -17.50 -19.54
C ASP A 69 7.63 -17.97 -20.74
N ASP A 70 6.34 -17.62 -20.79
CA ASP A 70 5.42 -17.94 -21.86
C ASP A 70 5.60 -16.93 -23.00
N PRO A 71 5.55 -17.35 -24.29
CA PRO A 71 5.69 -16.44 -25.41
C PRO A 71 4.39 -15.67 -25.61
N SER A 72 4.16 -14.70 -24.72
CA SER A 72 3.09 -13.71 -24.81
C SER A 72 3.23 -12.89 -26.12
N PRO A 73 2.15 -12.29 -26.64
CA PRO A 73 2.25 -11.46 -27.83
C PRO A 73 3.12 -10.22 -27.56
N SER A 74 4.11 -10.02 -28.42
CA SER A 74 4.84 -8.74 -28.55
C SER A 74 3.86 -7.55 -28.61
N PRO A 75 4.18 -6.40 -28.00
CA PRO A 75 5.48 -5.98 -27.47
C PRO A 75 5.75 -6.38 -26.01
N PHE A 76 7.03 -6.51 -25.68
CA PHE A 76 7.54 -6.79 -24.34
C PHE A 76 8.47 -5.66 -23.87
N PRO A 77 8.55 -5.38 -22.55
CA PRO A 77 7.73 -5.95 -21.46
C PRO A 77 6.29 -5.41 -21.45
N ASN A 78 5.34 -6.21 -20.96
CA ASN A 78 3.93 -5.82 -20.77
C ASN A 78 3.40 -6.30 -19.41
N SER A 79 2.18 -5.89 -19.03
CA SER A 79 1.60 -6.23 -17.72
C SER A 79 1.49 -7.73 -17.45
N TYR A 80 1.47 -8.58 -18.48
CA TYR A 80 1.38 -10.03 -18.35
C TYR A 80 2.74 -10.73 -18.41
N ALA A 81 3.70 -10.15 -19.11
CA ALA A 81 5.03 -10.73 -19.33
C ALA A 81 6.12 -9.68 -19.12
N HIS A 82 6.67 -9.68 -17.91
CA HIS A 82 7.71 -8.77 -17.49
C HIS A 82 8.63 -9.43 -16.45
N PRO A 83 9.86 -8.93 -16.26
CA PRO A 83 10.74 -9.45 -15.23
C PRO A 83 10.17 -9.20 -13.84
N LEU A 84 10.15 -10.24 -13.00
CA LEU A 84 9.63 -10.16 -11.63
C LEU A 84 10.33 -9.07 -10.80
N PRO A 85 9.58 -8.34 -9.96
CA PRO A 85 10.15 -7.34 -9.07
C PRO A 85 11.02 -7.98 -7.99
N LYS A 86 12.10 -7.28 -7.63
CA LYS A 86 13.00 -7.72 -6.55
C LYS A 86 12.64 -7.05 -5.24
N PHE A 87 12.52 -7.83 -4.19
CA PHE A 87 12.19 -7.34 -2.86
C PHE A 87 13.44 -7.28 -1.99
N SER A 88 13.58 -6.20 -1.23
CA SER A 88 14.70 -6.01 -0.31
C SER A 88 14.20 -5.46 1.02
N TYR A 89 14.80 -5.90 2.12
CA TYR A 89 14.45 -5.45 3.46
C TYR A 89 15.61 -4.73 4.12
N SER A 90 15.32 -3.55 4.69
CA SER A 90 16.27 -2.77 5.47
C SER A 90 15.99 -2.96 6.96
N ALA A 91 16.85 -3.69 7.67
CA ALA A 91 16.72 -3.84 9.12
C ALA A 91 16.87 -2.52 9.90
N LYS A 92 17.48 -1.49 9.29
CA LYS A 92 17.66 -0.17 9.91
C LYS A 92 16.36 0.63 9.93
N THR A 93 15.62 0.63 8.81
CA THR A 93 14.37 1.40 8.68
C THR A 93 13.13 0.55 8.99
N GLY A 94 13.25 -0.77 8.87
CA GLY A 94 12.15 -1.72 8.91
C GLY A 94 11.36 -1.76 7.60
N GLU A 95 11.85 -1.15 6.52
CA GLU A 95 11.08 -1.03 5.29
C GLU A 95 11.37 -2.17 4.32
N ILE A 96 10.37 -2.52 3.52
CA ILE A 96 10.51 -3.41 2.37
C ILE A 96 10.44 -2.54 1.11
N SER A 97 11.53 -2.53 0.34
CA SER A 97 11.64 -1.82 -0.93
C SER A 97 11.53 -2.78 -2.10
N VAL A 98 10.83 -2.33 -3.14
CA VAL A 98 10.61 -3.06 -4.39
C VAL A 98 11.43 -2.42 -5.50
N HIS A 99 12.12 -3.25 -6.27
CA HIS A 99 12.96 -2.83 -7.39
C HIS A 99 12.45 -3.46 -8.67
N PHE A 100 12.04 -2.60 -9.61
CA PHE A 100 11.57 -3.02 -10.92
C PHE A 100 12.73 -3.03 -11.94
N ALA A 101 12.73 -4.01 -12.85
CA ALA A 101 13.71 -4.07 -13.93
C ALA A 101 13.29 -3.24 -15.16
N CYS A 102 12.00 -2.95 -15.29
CA CYS A 102 11.40 -2.14 -16.34
C CYS A 102 10.40 -1.15 -15.72
N ASP A 103 9.83 -0.28 -16.56
CA ASP A 103 8.79 0.64 -16.13
C ASP A 103 7.54 -0.14 -15.64
N PRO A 104 7.14 -0.04 -14.36
CA PRO A 104 6.00 -0.78 -13.82
C PRO A 104 4.65 -0.31 -14.38
N ALA A 105 4.59 0.85 -15.05
CA ALA A 105 3.36 1.33 -15.72
C ALA A 105 3.11 0.63 -17.07
N TYR A 106 4.07 -0.15 -17.58
CA TYR A 106 4.02 -0.83 -18.88
C TYR A 106 3.44 0.06 -20.00
N PRO A 107 4.04 1.23 -20.28
CA PRO A 107 3.51 2.16 -21.27
C PRO A 107 3.44 1.48 -22.65
N GLY A 108 2.28 1.63 -23.32
CA GLY A 108 2.05 1.07 -24.65
C GLY A 108 3.01 1.64 -25.71
N PRO A 109 3.12 1.01 -26.89
CA PRO A 109 4.09 1.37 -27.92
C PRO A 109 3.94 2.79 -28.49
N GLU A 110 2.78 3.42 -28.29
CA GLU A 110 2.50 4.80 -28.72
C GLU A 110 2.99 5.86 -27.73
N MET A 111 3.37 5.44 -26.52
CA MET A 111 3.80 6.33 -25.45
C MET A 111 5.33 6.36 -25.38
N ALA A 112 5.91 7.55 -25.22
CA ALA A 112 7.36 7.69 -25.13
C ALA A 112 7.90 7.00 -23.88
N PRO A 113 9.00 6.23 -23.97
CA PRO A 113 9.58 5.58 -22.80
C PRO A 113 10.05 6.64 -21.80
N SER A 114 9.59 6.52 -20.56
CA SER A 114 10.01 7.38 -19.46
C SER A 114 11.12 6.71 -18.65
N ILE A 115 12.05 7.52 -18.14
CA ILE A 115 13.05 7.07 -17.15
C ILE A 115 12.72 7.58 -15.74
N ALA A 116 11.61 8.32 -15.58
CA ALA A 116 11.22 8.93 -14.30
C ALA A 116 11.00 7.86 -13.20
N TRP A 117 10.55 6.66 -13.59
CA TRP A 117 10.36 5.53 -12.69
C TRP A 117 11.65 5.07 -11.99
N GLN A 118 12.83 5.32 -12.57
CA GLN A 118 14.13 4.96 -11.98
C GLN A 118 14.55 5.90 -10.84
N GLY A 119 14.05 7.15 -10.87
CA GLY A 119 14.29 8.15 -9.82
C GLY A 119 13.40 7.98 -8.60
N LYS A 120 12.57 6.94 -8.57
CA LYS A 120 11.55 6.69 -7.55
C LYS A 120 11.94 5.47 -6.71
N THR A 121 11.64 5.54 -5.42
CA THR A 121 11.75 4.44 -4.46
C THR A 121 10.35 3.88 -4.22
N TYR A 122 10.18 2.59 -4.41
CA TYR A 122 8.92 1.89 -4.21
C TYR A 122 8.93 1.18 -2.87
N LEU A 123 7.98 1.49 -1.98
CA LEU A 123 7.90 0.97 -0.63
C LEU A 123 6.59 0.23 -0.39
N LEU A 124 6.69 -0.90 0.30
CA LEU A 124 5.52 -1.65 0.74
C LEU A 124 4.85 -0.97 1.95
N THR A 125 3.56 -0.67 1.85
CA THR A 125 2.77 -0.10 2.94
C THR A 125 1.45 -0.84 3.14
N SER A 126 0.97 -0.83 4.38
CA SER A 126 -0.41 -1.20 4.70
C SER A 126 -1.39 -0.04 4.42
N ILE A 127 -2.61 -0.38 4.00
CA ILE A 127 -3.71 0.57 3.80
C ILE A 127 -4.64 0.51 5.01
N PRO A 128 -4.83 1.62 5.75
CA PRO A 128 -5.82 1.67 6.83
C PRO A 128 -7.24 1.62 6.27
N LYS A 129 -8.16 0.95 6.96
CA LYS A 129 -9.58 0.92 6.59
C LYS A 129 -10.40 1.71 7.61
N ARG A 130 -11.19 2.67 7.13
CA ARG A 130 -12.15 3.36 7.98
C ARG A 130 -13.44 2.57 8.02
N LYS A 131 -14.03 2.48 9.21
CA LYS A 131 -15.43 2.09 9.33
C LYS A 131 -16.28 3.05 8.48
N PRO A 132 -17.19 2.56 7.63
CA PRO A 132 -18.09 3.43 6.89
C PRO A 132 -18.89 4.28 7.88
N ARG A 133 -18.88 5.60 7.68
CA ARG A 133 -19.64 6.54 8.51
C ARG A 133 -21.11 6.14 8.48
N THR A 134 -21.71 5.96 9.64
CA THR A 134 -23.14 5.67 9.72
C THR A 134 -23.92 6.98 9.71
N ILE A 135 -25.16 6.95 9.23
CA ILE A 135 -26.05 8.13 9.12
C ILE A 135 -26.21 8.88 10.46
N ILE A 136 -25.99 8.19 11.58
CA ILE A 136 -26.03 8.74 12.95
C ILE A 136 -24.79 9.61 13.25
N ASP A 137 -23.63 9.24 12.71
CA ASP A 137 -22.38 9.99 12.90
C ASP A 137 -22.45 11.36 12.19
N ASP A 138 -23.03 11.43 10.99
CA ASP A 138 -23.23 12.68 10.24
C ASP A 138 -24.18 13.64 10.95
N ALA A 139 -25.24 13.13 11.58
CA ALA A 139 -26.17 13.97 12.35
C ALA A 139 -25.48 14.60 13.57
N SER A 140 -24.57 13.89 14.23
CA SER A 140 -23.83 14.41 15.38
C SER A 140 -22.85 15.53 15.01
N ALA A 141 -22.18 15.42 13.86
CA ALA A 141 -21.32 16.47 13.32
C ALA A 141 -22.12 17.72 12.89
N PHE A 142 -23.31 17.54 12.29
CA PHE A 142 -24.21 18.63 11.93
C PHE A 142 -24.83 19.34 13.14
N ILE A 143 -25.14 18.61 14.21
CA ILE A 143 -25.66 19.22 15.45
C ILE A 143 -24.54 19.99 16.18
N ALA A 144 -23.32 19.45 16.24
CA ALA A 144 -22.19 20.10 16.89
C ALA A 144 -21.77 21.41 16.19
N SER A 145 -21.78 21.44 14.84
CA SER A 145 -21.42 22.65 14.07
C SER A 145 -22.45 23.78 14.20
N ASN A 146 -23.71 23.45 14.50
CA ASN A 146 -24.80 24.42 14.70
C ASN A 146 -24.97 24.89 16.16
N ILE A 147 -24.32 24.26 17.14
CA ILE A 147 -24.37 24.68 18.55
C ILE A 147 -23.33 25.76 18.87
N LEU A 148 -22.26 25.87 18.07
CA LEU A 148 -21.20 26.86 18.26
C LEU A 148 -21.38 28.17 17.47
N THR A 149 -22.57 28.46 16.91
CA THR A 149 -22.88 29.81 16.39
C THR A 149 -23.53 30.65 17.49
N PRO A 150 -22.79 31.53 18.21
CA PRO A 150 -23.37 32.33 19.26
C PRO A 150 -23.97 33.59 18.63
N ILE A 151 -25.30 33.69 18.66
CA ILE A 151 -26.05 34.94 18.86
C ILE A 151 -25.63 36.12 17.94
N SER A 152 -25.92 36.05 16.64
CA SER A 152 -25.94 37.26 15.77
C SER A 152 -27.33 37.91 15.62
N PHE A 153 -28.32 37.48 16.41
CA PHE A 153 -29.71 37.99 16.29
C PHE A 153 -30.00 39.27 17.10
N LEU A 154 -29.05 39.84 17.83
CA LEU A 154 -29.29 40.98 18.75
C LEU A 154 -28.60 42.31 18.37
N THR A 155 -27.80 42.35 17.30
CA THR A 155 -27.19 43.59 16.80
C THR A 155 -27.39 43.69 15.30
N GLY A 156 -28.28 44.58 14.86
CA GLY A 156 -28.67 44.79 13.46
C GLY A 156 -27.55 45.34 12.57
N THR A 157 -26.54 44.52 12.30
CA THR A 157 -25.47 44.78 11.33
C THR A 157 -25.41 43.62 10.35
N ALA A 158 -25.44 43.95 9.05
CA ALA A 158 -25.38 42.98 7.97
C ALA A 158 -24.17 42.06 8.13
N ALA A 159 -24.41 40.75 8.05
CA ALA A 159 -23.35 39.75 7.96
C ALA A 159 -22.48 40.03 6.72
N PRO A 160 -21.14 39.89 6.79
CA PRO A 160 -20.31 39.92 5.59
C PRO A 160 -20.74 38.80 4.64
N ALA A 161 -20.69 39.10 3.34
CA ALA A 161 -21.15 38.23 2.28
C ALA A 161 -20.55 36.82 2.41
N GLN A 162 -21.44 35.82 2.46
CA GLN A 162 -21.07 34.41 2.36
C GLN A 162 -20.36 34.20 1.02
N ALA A 163 -19.14 33.67 1.06
CA ALA A 163 -18.46 33.17 -0.13
C ALA A 163 -19.36 32.08 -0.75
N ARG A 164 -19.77 32.29 -1.99
CA ARG A 164 -20.61 31.33 -2.73
C ARG A 164 -19.72 30.20 -3.25
N PRO A 165 -20.12 28.93 -3.12
CA PRO A 165 -19.34 27.78 -3.60
C PRO A 165 -19.07 27.80 -5.11
N ASP A 166 -19.82 28.61 -5.88
CA ASP A 166 -19.76 28.63 -7.34
C ASP A 166 -18.52 29.35 -7.91
N GLU A 167 -17.71 30.05 -7.09
CA GLU A 167 -16.55 30.83 -7.56
C GLU A 167 -15.19 30.11 -7.44
N VAL A 168 -15.14 28.90 -6.87
CA VAL A 168 -13.88 28.14 -6.66
C VAL A 168 -13.64 27.05 -7.73
N PHE A 169 -14.61 26.81 -8.63
CA PHE A 169 -14.52 25.77 -9.67
C PHE A 169 -13.90 26.23 -11.01
N GLY A 170 -13.33 27.44 -11.07
CA GLY A 170 -12.84 28.06 -12.30
C GLY A 170 -11.32 28.13 -12.45
N ALA A 171 -10.55 27.52 -11.55
CA ALA A 171 -9.10 27.40 -11.71
C ALA A 171 -8.80 26.03 -12.34
N ASP A 172 -8.36 26.06 -13.58
CA ASP A 172 -7.74 24.94 -14.30
C ASP A 172 -6.41 24.61 -13.60
N ILE A 173 -6.51 23.84 -12.52
CA ILE A 173 -5.37 23.24 -11.84
C ILE A 173 -5.33 21.81 -12.38
N ASP A 174 -4.51 21.60 -13.41
CA ASP A 174 -4.14 20.28 -13.90
C ASP A 174 -3.26 19.59 -12.84
N LEU A 175 -3.92 19.12 -11.77
CA LEU A 175 -3.35 18.16 -10.85
C LEU A 175 -3.45 16.81 -11.55
N ASN A 176 -2.34 16.37 -12.13
CA ASN A 176 -2.20 15.01 -12.60
C ASN A 176 -2.51 14.08 -11.41
N GLU A 177 -3.73 13.53 -11.42
CA GLU A 177 -4.42 12.93 -10.29
C GLU A 177 -3.74 11.66 -9.75
N ASP A 178 -2.77 11.13 -10.51
CA ASP A 178 -1.93 9.98 -10.15
C ASP A 178 -0.62 10.35 -9.41
N GLU A 179 -0.29 11.63 -9.25
CA GLU A 179 0.84 12.14 -8.44
C GLU A 179 0.37 12.93 -7.21
N LEU A 180 -0.90 12.77 -6.81
CA LEU A 180 -1.32 13.14 -5.46
C LEU A 180 -0.81 12.10 -4.49
N VAL A 181 0.37 12.39 -3.95
CA VAL A 181 0.89 11.77 -2.75
C VAL A 181 -0.26 11.73 -1.73
N GLU A 182 -0.69 10.54 -1.32
CA GLU A 182 -1.63 10.38 -0.18
C GLU A 182 -1.07 10.93 1.16
N GLU A 183 -0.02 11.76 1.12
CA GLU A 183 0.54 12.51 2.26
C GLU A 183 -0.33 13.70 2.68
N GLU A 184 -1.33 14.11 1.89
CA GLU A 184 -2.33 15.13 2.29
C GLU A 184 -3.73 14.54 2.54
N ARG A 185 -3.84 13.24 2.85
CA ARG A 185 -5.08 12.74 3.44
C ARG A 185 -5.09 13.21 4.90
N SER A 186 -5.94 14.19 5.23
CA SER A 186 -6.08 14.78 6.57
C SER A 186 -6.00 13.71 7.66
N GLU A 187 -5.41 14.01 8.83
CA GLU A 187 -5.21 13.07 9.97
C GLU A 187 -6.42 12.16 10.28
N GLU A 188 -7.62 12.64 9.97
CA GLU A 188 -8.87 11.88 9.99
C GLU A 188 -8.78 10.60 9.14
N ALA A 189 -8.34 10.66 7.87
CA ALA A 189 -8.26 9.51 6.98
C ALA A 189 -7.19 8.47 7.37
N GLU A 190 -6.35 8.76 8.36
CA GLU A 190 -5.37 7.83 8.91
C GLU A 190 -5.94 6.89 9.99
N ILE A 191 -7.22 7.03 10.34
CA ILE A 191 -7.83 6.26 11.43
C ILE A 191 -8.29 4.89 10.92
N ASP A 192 -7.67 3.82 11.39
CA ASP A 192 -8.07 2.45 11.10
C ASP A 192 -9.07 1.94 12.17
N ASP A 193 -10.35 2.26 11.99
CA ASP A 193 -11.45 1.90 12.92
C ASP A 193 -12.25 0.66 12.48
N ASP A 194 -11.85 0.01 11.39
CA ASP A 194 -12.54 -1.17 10.88
C ASP A 194 -12.20 -2.42 11.70
N THR A 195 -13.20 -3.25 11.99
CA THR A 195 -13.05 -4.53 12.71
C THR A 195 -12.60 -5.69 11.83
N GLU A 196 -12.52 -5.50 10.52
CA GLU A 196 -12.00 -6.54 9.63
C GLU A 196 -10.57 -6.96 10.02
N LEU A 197 -10.24 -8.24 9.85
CA LEU A 197 -8.89 -8.75 10.15
C LEU A 197 -7.90 -8.53 9.00
N ALA A 198 -8.40 -8.51 7.76
CA ALA A 198 -7.58 -8.26 6.58
C ALA A 198 -7.27 -6.77 6.41
N ARG A 199 -6.01 -6.45 6.11
CA ARG A 199 -5.64 -5.13 5.57
C ARG A 199 -4.97 -5.30 4.23
N LYS A 200 -5.41 -4.52 3.25
CA LYS A 200 -4.77 -4.47 1.94
C LYS A 200 -3.37 -3.87 2.09
N VAL A 201 -2.46 -4.36 1.27
CA VAL A 201 -1.12 -3.79 1.12
C VAL A 201 -0.99 -3.20 -0.28
N ARG A 202 -0.16 -2.17 -0.41
CA ARG A 202 0.16 -1.58 -1.70
C ARG A 202 1.59 -1.11 -1.74
N ILE A 203 2.03 -0.81 -2.94
CA ILE A 203 3.28 -0.10 -3.17
C ILE A 203 3.01 1.41 -3.21
N VAL A 204 3.82 2.17 -2.48
CA VAL A 204 3.84 3.63 -2.56
C VAL A 204 5.15 4.09 -3.18
N THR A 205 5.05 5.12 -4.00
CA THR A 205 6.16 5.69 -4.75
C THR A 205 6.63 6.95 -4.04
N VAL A 206 7.93 7.02 -3.73
CA VAL A 206 8.55 8.19 -3.08
C VAL A 206 9.74 8.64 -3.93
N PRO A 207 9.87 9.93 -4.29
CA PRO A 207 11.05 10.41 -5.01
C PRO A 207 12.33 10.11 -4.21
N THR A 208 13.30 9.42 -4.81
CA THR A 208 14.49 8.93 -4.11
C THR A 208 15.32 10.08 -3.51
N ALA A 209 15.37 11.23 -4.18
CA ALA A 209 16.11 12.41 -3.72
C ALA A 209 15.47 13.08 -2.48
N GLU A 210 14.16 12.95 -2.31
CA GLU A 210 13.39 13.65 -1.28
C GLU A 210 12.94 12.71 -0.15
N LYS A 211 13.17 11.40 -0.29
CA LYS A 211 12.75 10.38 0.66
C LYS A 211 13.10 10.73 2.11
N ASP A 212 14.37 11.04 2.38
CA ASP A 212 14.82 11.34 3.74
C ASP A 212 14.10 12.56 4.33
N MET A 213 13.73 13.54 3.51
CA MET A 213 12.99 14.72 3.94
C MET A 213 11.53 14.38 4.21
N LEU A 214 10.89 13.64 3.30
CA LEU A 214 9.50 13.19 3.44
C LEU A 214 9.32 12.28 4.67
N ASP A 215 10.25 11.36 4.90
CA ASP A 215 10.24 10.46 6.05
C ASP A 215 10.28 11.19 7.40
N LEU A 216 10.84 12.42 7.44
CA LEU A 216 10.83 13.27 8.63
C LEU A 216 9.49 13.97 8.86
N LEU A 217 8.70 14.18 7.80
CA LEU A 217 7.37 14.80 7.87
C LEU A 217 6.27 13.78 8.20
N LEU A 218 6.54 12.48 8.04
CA LEU A 218 5.59 11.43 8.34
C LEU A 218 5.18 11.41 9.81
N SER A 219 3.87 11.29 10.04
CA SER A 219 3.34 10.94 11.36
C SER A 219 3.90 9.59 11.81
N GLU A 220 3.99 9.37 13.12
CA GLU A 220 4.47 8.08 13.65
C GLU A 220 3.58 6.92 13.17
N LYS A 221 2.27 7.16 13.04
CA LYS A 221 1.32 6.18 12.49
C LYS A 221 1.65 5.85 11.04
N ALA A 222 1.88 6.86 10.20
CA ALA A 222 2.26 6.66 8.80
C ALA A 222 3.57 5.89 8.66
N ARG A 223 4.58 6.22 9.46
CA ARG A 223 5.84 5.51 9.48
C ARG A 223 5.69 4.04 9.92
N ASN A 224 4.85 3.77 10.92
CA ASN A 224 4.61 2.40 11.38
C ASN A 224 3.92 1.53 10.33
N ARG A 225 3.10 2.11 9.44
CA ARG A 225 2.46 1.37 8.32
C ARG A 225 3.43 0.89 7.25
N ARG A 226 4.61 1.52 7.16
CA ARG A 226 5.72 1.17 6.26
C ARG A 226 6.76 0.26 6.93
N ARG A 227 6.61 -0.02 8.23
CA ARG A 227 7.54 -0.84 9.01
C ARG A 227 7.09 -2.29 9.09
N TRP A 228 8.04 -3.16 8.82
CA TRP A 228 7.91 -4.60 8.71
C TRP A 228 8.93 -5.26 9.62
N VAL A 229 8.58 -6.43 10.14
CA VAL A 229 9.48 -7.26 10.94
C VAL A 229 9.58 -8.61 10.26
N ILE A 230 10.80 -8.98 9.85
CA ILE A 230 11.08 -10.29 9.29
C ILE A 230 11.43 -11.26 10.42
N SER A 231 10.59 -12.26 10.62
CA SER A 231 10.80 -13.34 11.59
C SER A 231 11.27 -14.60 10.85
N PRO A 232 12.58 -14.93 10.86
CA PRO A 232 13.09 -16.07 10.12
C PRO A 232 12.64 -17.39 10.74
N LEU A 233 12.23 -18.33 9.88
CA LEU A 233 11.98 -19.70 10.29
C LEU A 233 13.30 -20.47 10.47
N ARG A 234 13.31 -21.38 11.44
CA ARG A 234 14.47 -22.20 11.82
C ARG A 234 14.16 -23.65 11.53
N THR A 235 15.13 -24.37 10.98
CA THR A 235 15.03 -25.81 10.70
C THR A 235 15.11 -26.66 11.97
N THR A 236 15.74 -26.16 13.03
CA THR A 236 15.89 -26.89 14.31
C THR A 236 15.71 -25.97 15.52
N ASN A 237 15.30 -26.56 16.65
CA ASN A 237 15.24 -25.86 17.93
C ASN A 237 16.63 -25.32 18.29
N ALA A 238 16.72 -24.04 18.65
CA ALA A 238 17.93 -23.49 19.23
C ALA A 238 18.18 -24.23 20.55
N LYS A 239 19.23 -25.04 20.59
CA LYS A 239 19.72 -25.60 21.85
C LYS A 239 20.13 -24.42 22.72
N THR A 240 19.40 -24.19 23.81
CA THR A 240 19.87 -23.32 24.89
C THR A 240 21.18 -23.92 25.39
N PRO A 241 22.30 -23.18 25.38
CA PRO A 241 23.49 -23.64 26.07
C PRO A 241 23.14 -23.70 27.56
N SER A 242 23.11 -24.92 28.10
CA SER A 242 23.01 -25.21 29.52
C SER A 242 24.30 -24.88 30.26
#